data_AF-A0A533ZPN2-F1
#
_entry.id   AF-A0A533ZPN2-F1
#
_cell.length_a   1.000
_cell.length_b   1.000
_cell.length_c   1.000
_cell.angle_alpha   90.00
_cell.angle_beta   90.00
_cell.angle_gamma   90.00
#
_symmetry.space_group_name_H-M   'P 1'
#
loop_
_entity.id
_entity.type
_entity.pdbx_description
1 polymer ?
#
loop_
_entity_poly.entity_id
_entity_poly.type
_entity_poly.pdbx_seq_one_letter_code
_entity_poly.pdbx_strand_id
1 'polypeptide(L)'
;MRLLGLVGKPVGLLLGAASLSACASMVPPSRMAEYVGPQAVNEPLSASPLPQGPLRAGLVLVSDTTASDAAPALPDEALNRLAESLRRQINEFLPSLKIERILPAEGIRPGGDISQFSELGKKHGLDYVAVVVASSTEQEYPMTLFLGWVSHSQPGLRRDNWSLMEVALVDVRSGRSLLRAEGRGWATLDRPMAPGINQWYPVIWRRPQDPNWRWWPPTYAGAPNTLRVIAMNEAAKRLLMHLQDAWIQKRQAELTAASG
;
A
#
# COMPACT_ATOMS: atom_id res chain seq x y z
N MET A 1 6.04 -30.16 74.81
CA MET A 1 6.31 -31.46 74.17
C MET A 1 6.37 -31.25 72.67
N ARG A 2 7.38 -31.86 72.05
CA ARG A 2 7.81 -31.70 70.65
C ARG A 2 6.99 -32.61 69.72
N LEU A 3 6.91 -32.18 68.45
CA LEU A 3 6.95 -32.94 67.18
C LEU A 3 5.66 -33.27 66.39
N LEU A 4 5.74 -32.84 65.11
CA LEU A 4 5.32 -33.47 63.83
C LEU A 4 3.81 -33.64 63.57
N GLY A 5 3.22 -33.27 62.43
CA GLY A 5 3.71 -32.83 61.12
C GLY A 5 2.67 -33.26 60.06
N LEU A 6 2.45 -32.47 58.99
CA LEU A 6 1.84 -32.83 57.68
C LEU A 6 1.52 -31.53 56.93
N VAL A 7 2.40 -31.03 56.05
CA VAL A 7 2.36 -31.23 54.58
C VAL A 7 1.01 -30.82 53.97
N GLY A 8 0.95 -29.61 53.42
CA GLY A 8 -0.12 -29.12 52.55
C GLY A 8 0.44 -28.05 51.60
N LYS A 9 0.43 -28.35 50.31
CA LYS A 9 1.10 -27.66 49.19
C LYS A 9 0.72 -26.16 49.07
N PRO A 10 1.62 -25.28 48.62
CA PRO A 10 1.22 -23.95 48.18
C PRO A 10 0.40 -24.08 46.88
N VAL A 11 -0.85 -23.62 46.93
CA VAL A 11 -1.71 -23.45 45.77
C VAL A 11 -1.02 -22.47 44.83
N GLY A 12 -0.50 -22.98 43.71
CA GLY A 12 0.11 -22.19 42.66
C GLY A 12 -0.94 -21.28 42.02
N LEU A 13 -0.89 -20.00 42.37
CA LEU A 13 -1.64 -18.94 41.71
C LEU A 13 -0.96 -18.61 40.37
N LEU A 14 -1.15 -19.45 39.35
CA LEU A 14 -0.84 -19.09 37.96
C LEU A 14 -2.03 -18.29 37.42
N LEU A 15 -2.11 -17.01 37.80
CA LEU A 15 -3.01 -16.06 37.16
C LEU A 15 -2.47 -15.83 35.74
N GLY A 16 -3.19 -16.39 34.76
CA GLY A 16 -2.87 -16.27 33.35
C GLY A 16 -2.81 -14.81 32.92
N ALA A 17 -1.63 -14.38 32.48
CA ALA A 17 -1.47 -13.20 31.66
C ALA A 17 -2.15 -13.46 30.31
N ALA A 18 -3.46 -13.21 30.24
CA ALA A 18 -4.19 -13.16 28.98
C ALA A 18 -3.64 -11.98 28.17
N SER A 19 -2.78 -12.28 27.21
CA SER A 19 -2.25 -11.35 26.22
C SER A 19 -3.38 -10.92 25.29
N LEU A 20 -4.19 -9.95 25.73
CA LEU A 20 -5.11 -9.22 24.87
C LEU A 20 -4.30 -8.20 24.07
N SER A 21 -3.72 -8.62 22.95
CA SER A 21 -3.08 -7.71 22.00
C SER A 21 -3.20 -8.27 20.59
N ALA A 22 -4.40 -8.14 20.02
CA ALA A 22 -4.59 -8.15 18.58
C ALA A 22 -5.81 -7.30 18.24
N CYS A 23 -5.68 -5.98 18.42
CA CYS A 23 -6.34 -5.09 17.47
C CYS A 23 -5.59 -5.32 16.15
N ALA A 24 -6.02 -6.30 15.36
CA ALA A 24 -5.55 -6.43 13.99
C ALA A 24 -5.98 -5.16 13.26
N SER A 25 -5.10 -4.16 13.21
CA SER A 25 -5.28 -3.05 12.30
C SER A 25 -5.26 -3.66 10.91
N MET A 26 -6.41 -3.65 10.22
CA MET A 26 -6.60 -4.29 8.90
C MET A 26 -5.91 -3.53 7.76
N VAL A 27 -4.86 -2.80 8.11
CA VAL A 27 -4.09 -1.93 7.24
C VAL A 27 -2.89 -2.73 6.76
N PRO A 28 -2.61 -2.77 5.44
CA PRO A 28 -1.45 -3.47 4.92
C PRO A 28 -0.17 -2.99 5.61
N PRO A 29 0.70 -3.91 6.06
CA PRO A 29 1.99 -3.54 6.61
C PRO A 29 2.86 -2.89 5.54
N SER A 30 3.75 -1.98 5.94
CA SER A 30 4.78 -1.45 5.04
C SER A 30 5.62 -2.60 4.48
N ARG A 31 5.81 -2.60 3.16
CA ARG A 31 6.55 -3.61 2.41
C ARG A 31 7.87 -3.07 1.87
N MET A 32 8.03 -1.74 1.80
CA MET A 32 9.21 -1.09 1.20
C MET A 32 10.54 -1.64 1.75
N ALA A 33 10.65 -1.85 3.07
CA ALA A 33 11.86 -2.35 3.71
C ALA A 33 12.27 -3.77 3.24
N GLU A 34 11.32 -4.58 2.78
CA GLU A 34 11.61 -5.92 2.24
C GLU A 34 12.20 -5.86 0.83
N TYR A 35 12.05 -4.74 0.13
CA TYR A 35 12.55 -4.56 -1.23
C TYR A 35 13.83 -3.74 -1.29
N VAL A 36 13.89 -2.61 -0.58
CA VAL A 36 15.07 -1.72 -0.59
C VAL A 36 16.01 -1.96 0.60
N GLY A 37 15.69 -2.90 1.48
CA GLY A 37 16.44 -3.18 2.69
C GLY A 37 16.12 -2.22 3.85
N PRO A 38 16.19 -2.69 5.12
CA PRO A 38 15.81 -1.89 6.28
C PRO A 38 16.72 -0.67 6.49
N GLN A 39 17.99 -0.76 6.08
CA GLN A 39 18.93 0.36 6.19
C GLN A 39 18.49 1.54 5.30
N ALA A 40 18.09 1.29 4.05
CA ALA A 40 17.63 2.34 3.14
C ALA A 40 16.32 3.02 3.61
N VAL A 41 15.49 2.30 4.38
CA VAL A 41 14.26 2.86 4.99
C VAL A 41 14.55 3.57 6.31
N ASN A 42 15.54 3.15 7.08
CA ASN A 42 15.87 3.80 8.34
C ASN A 42 16.83 4.99 8.18
N GLU A 43 17.50 5.08 7.03
CA GLU A 43 18.42 6.18 6.75
C GLU A 43 17.68 7.53 6.68
N PRO A 44 18.16 8.56 7.40
CA PRO A 44 17.60 9.91 7.32
C PRO A 44 17.70 10.43 5.89
N LEU A 45 16.56 10.81 5.30
CA LEU A 45 16.55 11.36 3.95
C LEU A 45 17.39 12.64 3.82
N SER A 46 17.61 13.37 4.92
CA SER A 46 18.48 14.56 4.95
C SER A 46 19.95 14.26 4.63
N ALA A 47 20.38 12.99 4.74
CA ALA A 47 21.77 12.59 4.52
C ALA A 47 22.16 12.47 3.04
N SER A 48 21.20 12.60 2.11
CA SER A 48 21.44 12.60 0.65
C SER A 48 20.71 13.76 -0.01
N PRO A 49 21.39 14.82 -0.47
CA PRO A 49 20.72 15.97 -1.08
C PRO A 49 20.07 15.61 -2.43
N LEU A 50 18.97 16.28 -2.79
CA LEU A 50 18.39 16.22 -4.12
C LEU A 50 19.31 16.97 -5.11
N PRO A 51 19.73 16.34 -6.22
CA PRO A 51 20.55 16.98 -7.24
C PRO A 51 19.93 18.28 -7.79
N GLN A 52 20.76 19.30 -8.04
CA GLN A 52 20.34 20.59 -8.61
C GLN A 52 20.11 20.45 -10.13
N GLY A 53 19.03 19.78 -10.55
CA GLY A 53 18.72 19.56 -11.95
C GLY A 53 17.55 18.58 -12.15
N PRO A 54 17.07 18.43 -13.40
CA PRO A 54 16.03 17.45 -13.70
C PRO A 54 16.53 16.03 -13.46
N LEU A 55 15.83 15.29 -12.59
CA LEU A 55 16.10 13.88 -12.30
C LEU A 55 15.43 13.02 -13.36
N ARG A 56 16.20 12.16 -14.02
CA ARG A 56 15.69 11.20 -15.00
C ARG A 56 15.60 9.82 -14.35
N ALA A 57 14.39 9.35 -14.14
CA ALA A 57 14.14 8.10 -13.46
C ALA A 57 13.38 7.10 -14.33
N GLY A 58 13.59 5.82 -14.10
CA GLY A 58 12.63 4.78 -14.48
C GLY A 58 11.66 4.52 -13.35
N LEU A 59 10.44 4.06 -13.65
CA LEU A 59 9.47 3.65 -12.64
C LEU A 59 9.30 2.14 -12.68
N VAL A 60 9.52 1.47 -11.56
CA VAL A 60 9.19 0.05 -11.39
C VAL A 60 8.01 -0.06 -10.43
N LEU A 61 6.97 -0.79 -10.83
CA LEU A 61 5.80 -1.05 -10.00
C LEU A 61 5.76 -2.53 -9.63
N VAL A 62 5.90 -2.81 -8.34
CA VAL A 62 5.86 -4.15 -7.76
C VAL A 62 4.48 -4.37 -7.14
N SER A 63 3.79 -5.43 -7.55
CA SER A 63 2.56 -5.89 -6.89
C SER A 63 2.91 -6.91 -5.82
N ASP A 64 3.03 -6.47 -4.57
CA ASP A 64 3.39 -7.33 -3.45
C ASP A 64 2.17 -8.11 -2.93
N THR A 65 2.31 -9.43 -2.86
CA THR A 65 1.29 -10.36 -2.38
C THR A 65 1.85 -11.35 -1.35
N THR A 66 2.97 -10.98 -0.71
CA THR A 66 3.77 -11.90 0.10
C THR A 66 3.37 -11.93 1.57
N ALA A 67 2.61 -10.95 2.05
CA ALA A 67 2.00 -10.98 3.38
C ALA A 67 0.91 -12.08 3.49
N SER A 68 0.73 -12.65 4.68
CA SER A 68 -0.21 -13.77 4.91
C SER A 68 -1.67 -13.40 4.66
N ASP A 69 -2.02 -12.13 4.84
CA ASP A 69 -3.35 -11.55 4.63
C ASP A 69 -3.43 -10.71 3.34
N ALA A 70 -2.42 -10.84 2.46
CA ALA A 70 -2.41 -10.11 1.21
C ALA A 70 -3.59 -10.50 0.32
N ALA A 71 -4.26 -9.47 -0.21
CA ALA A 71 -5.23 -9.66 -1.26
C ALA A 71 -4.55 -10.15 -2.54
N PRO A 72 -5.28 -10.85 -3.43
CA PRO A 72 -4.77 -11.22 -4.74
C PRO A 72 -4.29 -10.00 -5.54
N ALA A 73 -3.25 -10.21 -6.35
CA ALA A 73 -2.70 -9.19 -7.23
C ALA A 73 -3.76 -8.59 -8.18
N LEU A 74 -3.52 -7.34 -8.60
CA LEU A 74 -4.27 -6.76 -9.70
C LEU A 74 -3.99 -7.54 -11.00
N PRO A 75 -4.97 -7.66 -11.90
CA PRO A 75 -4.70 -8.16 -13.24
C PRO A 75 -3.63 -7.32 -13.95
N ASP A 76 -2.78 -7.94 -14.76
CA ASP A 76 -1.65 -7.27 -15.43
C ASP A 76 -2.06 -6.01 -16.19
N GLU A 77 -3.19 -6.04 -16.89
CA GLU A 77 -3.71 -4.88 -17.61
C GLU A 77 -4.04 -3.70 -16.65
N ALA A 78 -4.57 -3.99 -15.47
CA ALA A 78 -4.85 -2.98 -14.46
C ALA A 78 -3.56 -2.44 -13.82
N LEU A 79 -2.58 -3.32 -13.56
CA LEU A 79 -1.27 -2.93 -13.04
C LEU A 79 -0.52 -2.03 -14.03
N ASN A 80 -0.52 -2.39 -15.32
CA ASN A 80 0.09 -1.59 -16.38
C ASN A 80 -0.58 -0.22 -16.53
N ARG A 81 -1.92 -0.17 -16.47
CA ARG A 81 -2.67 1.10 -16.46
C ARG A 81 -2.32 1.97 -15.24
N LEU A 82 -2.15 1.35 -14.07
CA LEU A 82 -1.75 2.05 -12.85
C LEU A 82 -0.34 2.63 -12.98
N ALA A 83 0.63 1.84 -13.46
CA ALA A 83 2.01 2.29 -13.68
C ALA A 83 2.08 3.45 -14.68
N GLU A 84 1.33 3.37 -15.78
CA GLU A 84 1.27 4.44 -16.77
C GLU A 84 0.58 5.69 -16.24
N SER A 85 -0.47 5.52 -15.43
CA SER A 85 -1.14 6.62 -14.75
C SER A 85 -0.21 7.34 -13.77
N LEU A 86 0.57 6.60 -12.98
CA LEU A 86 1.59 7.15 -12.08
C LEU A 86 2.68 7.88 -12.84
N ARG A 87 3.22 7.28 -13.92
CA ARG A 87 4.21 7.91 -14.79
C ARG A 87 3.74 9.28 -15.27
N ARG A 88 2.53 9.35 -15.82
CA ARG A 88 1.95 10.61 -16.31
C ARG A 88 1.76 11.63 -15.19
N GLN A 89 1.13 11.23 -14.08
CA GLN A 89 0.84 12.13 -12.97
C GLN A 89 2.12 12.64 -12.28
N ILE A 90 3.13 11.80 -12.08
CA ILE A 90 4.42 12.24 -11.54
C ILE A 90 5.07 13.27 -12.47
N ASN A 91 5.10 13.00 -13.78
CA ASN A 91 5.66 13.94 -14.76
C ASN A 91 4.89 15.26 -14.82
N GLU A 92 3.59 15.26 -14.52
CA GLU A 92 2.74 16.43 -14.49
C GLU A 92 2.95 17.27 -13.21
N PHE A 93 2.93 16.64 -12.04
CA PHE A 93 2.98 17.35 -10.75
C PHE A 93 4.40 17.62 -10.24
N LEU A 94 5.41 16.88 -10.75
CA LEU A 94 6.82 17.02 -10.38
C LEU A 94 7.69 17.19 -11.63
N PRO A 95 7.67 18.36 -12.29
CA PRO A 95 8.40 18.57 -13.55
C PRO A 95 9.92 18.38 -13.44
N SER A 96 10.48 18.53 -12.25
CA SER A 96 11.89 18.27 -11.97
C SER A 96 12.24 16.78 -11.82
N LEU A 97 11.24 15.89 -11.72
CA LEU A 97 11.40 14.44 -11.73
C LEU A 97 10.72 13.87 -12.99
N LYS A 98 11.53 13.58 -14.00
CA LYS A 98 11.07 12.98 -15.25
C LYS A 98 11.17 11.47 -15.20
N ILE A 99 10.02 10.81 -15.10
CA ILE A 99 9.88 9.37 -15.33
C ILE A 99 9.94 9.10 -16.84
N GLU A 100 11.07 8.60 -17.33
CA GLU A 100 11.30 8.36 -18.76
C GLU A 100 10.54 7.13 -19.27
N ARG A 101 10.53 6.05 -18.48
CA ARG A 101 9.94 4.77 -18.87
C ARG A 101 9.51 3.95 -17.66
N ILE A 102 8.58 3.03 -17.89
CA ILE A 102 8.24 1.99 -16.93
C ILE A 102 9.27 0.86 -17.13
N LEU A 103 9.88 0.44 -16.03
CA LEU A 103 10.82 -0.67 -15.97
C LEU A 103 10.06 -1.94 -15.58
N PRO A 104 10.43 -3.07 -16.18
CA PRO A 104 9.70 -4.30 -15.96
C PRO A 104 10.17 -4.89 -14.61
N ALA A 105 9.25 -5.45 -13.82
CA ALA A 105 9.50 -5.84 -12.43
C ALA A 105 10.08 -7.26 -12.28
N GLU A 106 10.36 -7.97 -13.38
CA GLU A 106 10.85 -9.33 -13.35
C GLU A 106 12.23 -9.40 -12.70
N GLY A 107 12.39 -10.34 -11.79
CA GLY A 107 13.63 -10.52 -11.02
C GLY A 107 13.69 -9.67 -9.75
N ILE A 108 12.80 -8.69 -9.56
CA ILE A 108 12.64 -7.98 -8.30
C ILE A 108 11.98 -8.92 -7.29
N ARG A 109 12.59 -9.07 -6.11
CA ARG A 109 12.12 -10.01 -5.08
C ARG A 109 12.12 -9.37 -3.69
N PRO A 110 11.15 -9.74 -2.84
CA PRO A 110 11.23 -9.44 -1.41
C PRO A 110 12.43 -10.18 -0.79
N GLY A 111 13.01 -9.60 0.26
CA GLY A 111 14.27 -10.06 0.85
C GLY A 111 15.52 -9.71 0.02
N GLY A 112 15.33 -8.95 -1.07
CA GLY A 112 16.43 -8.32 -1.80
C GLY A 112 16.96 -7.08 -1.07
N ASP A 113 17.89 -6.39 -1.71
CA ASP A 113 18.48 -5.16 -1.22
C ASP A 113 18.35 -4.06 -2.30
N ILE A 114 18.57 -2.80 -1.93
CA ILE A 114 18.52 -1.63 -2.82
C ILE A 114 19.37 -1.80 -4.09
N SER A 115 20.42 -2.63 -4.02
CA SER A 115 21.27 -3.01 -5.15
C SER A 115 20.50 -3.57 -6.35
N GLN A 116 19.39 -4.29 -6.15
CA GLN A 116 18.57 -4.82 -7.27
C GLN A 116 18.01 -3.69 -8.15
N PHE A 117 17.69 -2.54 -7.55
CA PHE A 117 17.21 -1.37 -8.27
C PHE A 117 18.35 -0.57 -8.88
N SER A 118 19.52 -0.52 -8.24
CA SER A 118 20.74 0.01 -8.86
C SER A 118 21.13 -0.79 -10.11
N GLU A 119 21.08 -2.12 -10.06
CA GLU A 119 21.36 -2.97 -11.23
C GLU A 119 20.33 -2.78 -12.35
N LEU A 120 19.05 -2.71 -11.99
CA LEU A 120 17.98 -2.42 -12.93
C LEU A 120 18.17 -1.04 -13.60
N GLY A 121 18.49 -0.01 -12.82
CA GLY A 121 18.79 1.32 -13.34
C GLY A 121 19.98 1.34 -14.30
N LYS A 122 21.10 0.69 -13.92
CA LYS A 122 22.30 0.55 -14.77
C LYS A 122 21.99 -0.15 -16.08
N LYS A 123 21.24 -1.26 -16.04
CA LYS A 123 20.82 -2.03 -17.22
C LYS A 123 20.04 -1.18 -18.22
N HIS A 124 19.27 -0.21 -17.72
CA HIS A 124 18.44 0.67 -18.54
C HIS A 124 19.04 2.06 -18.78
N GLY A 125 20.29 2.31 -18.35
CA GLY A 125 21.00 3.58 -18.54
C GLY A 125 20.36 4.76 -17.80
N LEU A 126 19.80 4.51 -16.61
CA LEU A 126 19.11 5.51 -15.79
C LEU A 126 19.95 5.85 -14.56
N ASP A 127 19.92 7.12 -14.15
CA ASP A 127 20.58 7.60 -12.94
C ASP A 127 19.73 7.36 -11.69
N TYR A 128 18.41 7.24 -11.85
CA TYR A 128 17.46 7.07 -10.75
C TYR A 128 16.41 6.01 -11.07
N VAL A 129 15.89 5.36 -10.03
CA VAL A 129 14.75 4.45 -10.12
C VAL A 129 13.71 4.83 -9.06
N ALA A 130 12.49 5.14 -9.51
CA ALA A 130 11.33 5.25 -8.65
C ALA A 130 10.76 3.84 -8.42
N VAL A 131 11.02 3.29 -7.24
CA VAL A 131 10.51 2.00 -6.81
C VAL A 131 9.15 2.21 -6.17
N VAL A 132 8.10 1.66 -6.77
CA VAL A 132 6.74 1.70 -6.24
C VAL A 132 6.33 0.30 -5.83
N VAL A 133 5.97 0.11 -4.56
CA VAL A 133 5.44 -1.16 -4.04
C VAL A 133 3.96 -0.96 -3.74
N ALA A 134 3.11 -1.73 -4.41
CA ALA A 134 1.66 -1.77 -4.22
C ALA A 134 1.28 -3.05 -3.48
N SER A 135 0.61 -2.91 -2.35
CA SER A 135 0.11 -4.02 -1.53
C SER A 135 -1.32 -3.74 -1.08
N SER A 136 -2.08 -4.80 -0.77
CA SER A 136 -3.42 -4.64 -0.21
C SER A 136 -3.82 -5.83 0.63
N THR A 137 -4.77 -5.63 1.53
CA THR A 137 -5.39 -6.65 2.39
C THR A 137 -6.90 -6.61 2.17
N GLU A 138 -7.54 -7.78 2.23
CA GLU A 138 -8.99 -7.92 2.07
C GLU A 138 -9.62 -8.64 3.25
N GLN A 139 -10.79 -8.16 3.67
CA GLN A 139 -11.65 -8.88 4.60
C GLN A 139 -13.05 -8.99 4.03
N GLU A 140 -13.62 -10.19 4.06
CA GLU A 140 -15.03 -10.42 3.70
C GLU A 140 -15.82 -10.94 4.91
N TYR A 141 -17.01 -10.40 5.10
CA TYR A 141 -17.90 -10.78 6.20
C TYR A 141 -19.38 -10.65 5.81
N PRO A 142 -20.27 -11.45 6.43
CA PRO A 142 -21.69 -11.40 6.14
C PRO A 142 -22.30 -10.08 6.61
N MET A 143 -23.28 -9.60 5.83
CA MET A 143 -24.09 -8.44 6.19
C MET A 143 -25.53 -8.61 5.70
N THR A 144 -26.44 -7.79 6.22
CA THR A 144 -27.79 -7.67 5.66
C THR A 144 -27.82 -6.53 4.65
N LEU A 145 -28.24 -6.83 3.42
CA LEU A 145 -28.46 -5.83 2.38
C LEU A 145 -29.93 -5.50 2.29
N PHE A 146 -30.24 -4.21 2.18
CA PHE A 146 -31.61 -3.73 1.95
C PHE A 146 -31.80 -3.42 0.47
N LEU A 147 -32.88 -3.96 -0.09
CA LEU A 147 -33.28 -3.78 -1.48
C LEU A 147 -34.49 -2.82 -1.54
N GLY A 148 -34.36 -1.75 -2.32
CA GLY A 148 -35.36 -0.67 -2.36
C GLY A 148 -35.30 0.24 -1.13
N TRP A 149 -36.36 1.01 -0.89
CA TRP A 149 -36.38 2.04 0.16
C TRP A 149 -36.37 1.51 1.61
N VAL A 150 -36.47 0.18 1.82
CA VAL A 150 -36.15 -0.64 3.04
C VAL A 150 -37.00 -1.92 3.12
N SER A 151 -37.93 -2.15 2.19
CA SER A 151 -38.99 -3.16 2.35
C SER A 151 -38.53 -4.62 2.26
N HIS A 152 -37.35 -4.89 1.70
CA HIS A 152 -36.84 -6.25 1.54
C HIS A 152 -35.39 -6.32 2.01
N SER A 153 -35.10 -7.22 2.95
CA SER A 153 -33.74 -7.56 3.34
C SER A 153 -33.32 -8.87 2.68
N GLN A 154 -32.05 -8.95 2.31
CA GLN A 154 -31.44 -10.14 1.75
C GLN A 154 -30.08 -10.36 2.41
N PRO A 155 -29.68 -11.63 2.63
CA PRO A 155 -28.31 -11.93 3.02
C PRO A 155 -27.32 -11.48 1.94
N GLY A 156 -26.23 -10.84 2.37
CA GLY A 156 -25.16 -10.40 1.50
C GLY A 156 -23.80 -10.47 2.19
N LEU A 157 -22.80 -9.99 1.46
CA LEU A 157 -21.41 -9.96 1.87
C LEU A 157 -20.90 -8.53 1.69
N ARG A 158 -20.16 -8.04 2.68
CA ARG A 158 -19.28 -6.89 2.54
C ARG A 158 -17.86 -7.40 2.38
N ARG A 159 -17.14 -6.83 1.44
CA ARG A 159 -15.69 -6.98 1.33
C ARG A 159 -15.02 -5.63 1.43
N ASP A 160 -14.15 -5.48 2.41
CA ASP A 160 -13.32 -4.31 2.59
C ASP A 160 -11.95 -4.59 1.95
N ASN A 161 -11.42 -3.62 1.21
CA ASN A 161 -10.06 -3.65 0.69
C ASN A 161 -9.32 -2.41 1.20
N TRP A 162 -8.21 -2.64 1.89
CA TRP A 162 -7.25 -1.61 2.26
C TRP A 162 -6.02 -1.76 1.39
N SER A 163 -5.64 -0.68 0.70
CA SER A 163 -4.49 -0.64 -0.20
C SER A 163 -3.42 0.30 0.32
N LEU A 164 -2.17 -0.06 0.12
CA LEU A 164 -0.99 0.73 0.44
C LEU A 164 -0.10 0.79 -0.81
N MET A 165 0.28 2.00 -1.19
CA MET A 165 1.32 2.23 -2.17
C MET A 165 2.46 2.98 -1.51
N GLU A 166 3.68 2.48 -1.68
CA GLU A 166 4.88 3.10 -1.15
C GLU A 166 5.82 3.42 -2.31
N VAL A 167 6.49 4.56 -2.25
CA VAL A 167 7.51 4.94 -3.22
C VAL A 167 8.83 5.23 -2.55
N ALA A 168 9.92 4.78 -3.17
CA ALA A 168 11.27 5.21 -2.88
C ALA A 168 11.95 5.66 -4.19
N LEU A 169 12.46 6.89 -4.23
CA LEU A 169 13.34 7.35 -5.29
C LEU A 169 14.76 6.95 -4.94
N VAL A 170 15.35 6.04 -5.72
CA VAL A 170 16.70 5.49 -5.48
C VAL A 170 17.69 6.11 -6.44
N ASP A 171 18.82 6.58 -5.93
CA ASP A 171 20.01 6.92 -6.72
C ASP A 171 20.76 5.64 -7.07
N VAL A 172 20.89 5.37 -8.37
CA VAL A 172 21.49 4.14 -8.92
C VAL A 172 22.97 4.04 -8.57
N ARG A 173 23.68 5.17 -8.45
CA ARG A 173 25.12 5.20 -8.19
C ARG A 173 25.43 4.91 -6.73
N SER A 174 24.75 5.60 -5.82
CA SER A 174 25.00 5.47 -4.38
C SER A 174 24.20 4.34 -3.75
N GLY A 175 23.13 3.87 -4.38
CA GLY A 175 22.21 2.89 -3.79
C GLY A 175 21.46 3.48 -2.60
N ARG A 176 21.22 4.78 -2.58
CA ARG A 176 20.54 5.47 -1.45
C ARG A 176 19.18 6.00 -1.88
N SER A 177 18.27 6.04 -0.92
CA SER A 177 16.95 6.63 -1.13
C SER A 177 17.03 8.15 -0.98
N LEU A 178 16.63 8.87 -2.03
CA LEU A 178 16.55 10.33 -2.06
C LEU A 178 15.21 10.82 -1.52
N LEU A 179 14.12 10.13 -1.79
CA LEU A 179 12.78 10.51 -1.34
C LEU A 179 11.96 9.27 -1.06
N ARG A 180 11.06 9.39 -0.09
CA ARG A 180 10.09 8.35 0.23
C ARG A 180 8.74 8.98 0.51
N ALA A 181 7.68 8.30 0.09
CA ALA A 181 6.31 8.65 0.43
C ALA A 181 5.45 7.39 0.44
N GLU A 182 4.31 7.46 1.13
CA GLU A 182 3.30 6.41 1.10
C GLU A 182 1.92 7.01 0.86
N GLY A 183 1.06 6.24 0.21
CA GLY A 183 -0.33 6.56 -0.01
C GLY A 183 -1.18 5.38 0.40
N ARG A 184 -2.16 5.63 1.28
CA ARG A 184 -3.13 4.61 1.70
C ARG A 184 -4.43 4.83 0.96
N GLY A 185 -5.14 3.77 0.63
CA GLY A 185 -6.43 3.80 -0.06
C GLY A 185 -7.33 2.74 0.52
N TRP A 186 -8.62 2.90 0.36
CA TRP A 186 -9.55 1.85 0.77
C TRP A 186 -10.86 1.99 0.00
N ALA A 187 -11.57 0.87 -0.16
CA ALA A 187 -12.91 0.82 -0.72
C ALA A 187 -13.65 -0.39 -0.14
N THR A 188 -14.99 -0.38 -0.25
CA THR A 188 -15.83 -1.49 0.22
C THR A 188 -16.76 -1.95 -0.89
N LEU A 189 -16.95 -3.26 -1.01
CA LEU A 189 -17.83 -3.92 -1.97
C LEU A 189 -18.98 -4.57 -1.21
N ASP A 190 -20.20 -4.13 -1.48
CA ASP A 190 -21.42 -4.75 -0.96
C ASP A 190 -22.04 -5.59 -2.09
N ARG A 191 -22.30 -6.89 -1.84
CA ARG A 191 -22.88 -7.82 -2.83
C ARG A 191 -23.86 -8.82 -2.21
N PRO A 192 -25.01 -9.12 -2.86
CA PRO A 192 -25.92 -10.16 -2.39
C PRO A 192 -25.28 -11.55 -2.54
N MET A 193 -25.67 -12.52 -1.70
CA MET A 193 -25.18 -13.89 -1.84
C MET A 193 -25.66 -14.57 -3.13
N ALA A 194 -26.83 -14.18 -3.64
CA ALA A 194 -27.34 -14.64 -4.92
C ALA A 194 -27.21 -13.52 -5.99
N PRO A 195 -26.51 -13.77 -7.12
CA PRO A 195 -26.35 -12.81 -8.20
C PRO A 195 -27.68 -12.43 -8.88
N GLY A 196 -27.72 -11.26 -9.54
CA GLY A 196 -28.83 -10.87 -10.41
C GLY A 196 -30.12 -10.44 -9.69
N ILE A 197 -30.13 -10.41 -8.37
CA ILE A 197 -31.33 -10.09 -7.57
C ILE A 197 -31.74 -8.61 -7.66
N ASN A 198 -30.80 -7.70 -7.93
CA ASN A 198 -31.10 -6.26 -7.97
C ASN A 198 -30.09 -5.48 -8.83
N GLN A 199 -30.55 -4.48 -9.58
CA GLN A 199 -29.73 -3.52 -10.34
C GLN A 199 -28.80 -2.64 -9.47
N TRP A 200 -29.10 -2.50 -8.18
CA TRP A 200 -28.32 -1.67 -7.25
C TRP A 200 -27.06 -2.37 -6.73
N TYR A 201 -26.89 -3.67 -6.96
CA TYR A 201 -25.75 -4.47 -6.48
C TYR A 201 -25.15 -5.34 -7.59
N PRO A 202 -23.84 -5.69 -7.54
CA PRO A 202 -22.87 -5.26 -6.55
C PRO A 202 -22.58 -3.75 -6.64
N VAL A 203 -22.21 -3.15 -5.52
CA VAL A 203 -21.85 -1.74 -5.45
C VAL A 203 -20.56 -1.56 -4.67
N ILE A 204 -19.68 -0.71 -5.19
CA ILE A 204 -18.44 -0.32 -4.54
C ILE A 204 -18.60 1.10 -3.99
N TRP A 205 -18.09 1.31 -2.77
CA TRP A 205 -18.10 2.58 -2.06
C TRP A 205 -16.68 3.01 -1.70
N ARG A 206 -16.44 4.32 -1.67
CA ARG A 206 -15.21 4.93 -1.14
C ARG A 206 -15.41 5.42 0.30
N ARG A 207 -15.92 4.56 1.19
CA ARG A 207 -16.16 4.93 2.59
C ARG A 207 -14.94 4.66 3.45
N PRO A 208 -14.50 5.56 4.36
CA PRO A 208 -15.15 6.84 4.69
C PRO A 208 -14.80 8.10 3.87
N GLN A 209 -13.94 8.10 2.84
CA GLN A 209 -13.53 9.36 2.17
C GLN A 209 -14.70 10.10 1.50
N ASP A 210 -15.54 9.34 0.80
CA ASP A 210 -16.68 9.85 0.05
C ASP A 210 -17.82 8.83 0.16
N PRO A 211 -18.64 8.95 1.21
CA PRO A 211 -19.70 7.97 1.49
C PRO A 211 -20.85 8.01 0.47
N ASN A 212 -20.95 9.07 -0.33
CA ASN A 212 -22.00 9.20 -1.34
C ASN A 212 -21.58 8.65 -2.71
N TRP A 213 -20.27 8.55 -2.95
CA TRP A 213 -19.73 7.99 -4.17
C TRP A 213 -19.95 6.49 -4.28
N ARG A 214 -20.48 6.08 -5.42
CA ARG A 214 -20.83 4.70 -5.76
C ARG A 214 -20.27 4.35 -7.12
N TRP A 215 -19.90 3.09 -7.26
CA TRP A 215 -19.53 2.50 -8.53
C TRP A 215 -20.17 1.13 -8.69
N TRP A 216 -20.76 0.88 -9.86
CA TRP A 216 -21.34 -0.42 -10.21
C TRP A 216 -20.35 -1.19 -11.09
N PRO A 217 -19.77 -2.30 -10.60
CA PRO A 217 -18.92 -3.16 -11.42
C PRO A 217 -19.67 -3.68 -12.65
N PRO A 218 -18.97 -3.90 -13.78
CA PRO A 218 -19.59 -4.37 -15.02
C PRO A 218 -20.15 -5.79 -14.90
N THR A 219 -19.58 -6.62 -14.02
CA THR A 219 -20.03 -7.99 -13.77
C THR A 219 -19.97 -8.32 -12.30
N TYR A 220 -20.85 -9.22 -11.84
CA TYR A 220 -20.84 -9.72 -10.48
C TYR A 220 -19.52 -10.42 -10.14
N ALA A 221 -19.03 -11.29 -11.04
CA ALA A 221 -17.79 -12.04 -10.84
C ALA A 221 -16.53 -11.14 -10.85
N GLY A 222 -16.54 -10.06 -11.63
CA GLY A 222 -15.44 -9.09 -11.71
C GLY A 222 -15.43 -8.05 -10.58
N ALA A 223 -16.48 -7.98 -9.75
CA ALA A 223 -16.62 -6.98 -8.71
C ALA A 223 -15.43 -6.91 -7.72
N PRO A 224 -14.85 -8.03 -7.25
CA PRO A 224 -13.66 -7.98 -6.39
C PRO A 224 -12.44 -7.36 -7.09
N ASN A 225 -12.26 -7.59 -8.39
CA ASN A 225 -11.17 -6.96 -9.15
C ASN A 225 -11.40 -5.46 -9.30
N THR A 226 -12.63 -5.03 -9.58
CA THR A 226 -12.99 -3.61 -9.63
C THR A 226 -12.78 -2.93 -8.28
N LEU A 227 -13.09 -3.61 -7.17
CA LEU A 227 -12.82 -3.13 -5.80
C LEU A 227 -11.34 -2.82 -5.59
N ARG A 228 -10.46 -3.77 -5.92
CA ARG A 228 -9.00 -3.60 -5.79
C ARG A 228 -8.49 -2.43 -6.62
N VAL A 229 -8.95 -2.30 -7.87
CA VAL A 229 -8.55 -1.20 -8.75
C VAL A 229 -8.94 0.14 -8.15
N ILE A 230 -10.15 0.28 -7.62
CA ILE A 230 -10.61 1.52 -7.00
C ILE A 230 -9.80 1.83 -5.74
N ALA A 231 -9.62 0.86 -4.85
CA ALA A 231 -8.85 1.04 -3.61
C ALA A 231 -7.40 1.44 -3.90
N MET A 232 -6.75 0.80 -4.88
CA MET A 232 -5.37 1.10 -5.27
C MET A 232 -5.25 2.47 -5.95
N ASN A 233 -6.24 2.89 -6.74
CA ASN A 233 -6.27 4.24 -7.31
C ASN A 233 -6.40 5.33 -6.23
N GLU A 234 -7.15 5.09 -5.17
CA GLU A 234 -7.22 6.01 -4.03
C GLU A 234 -5.87 6.06 -3.28
N ALA A 235 -5.18 4.92 -3.14
CA ALA A 235 -3.83 4.86 -2.59
C ALA A 235 -2.83 5.66 -3.46
N ALA A 236 -2.90 5.51 -4.78
CA ALA A 236 -2.08 6.24 -5.75
C ALA A 236 -2.27 7.76 -5.66
N LYS A 237 -3.53 8.23 -5.55
CA LYS A 237 -3.81 9.67 -5.38
C LYS A 237 -3.16 10.23 -4.11
N ARG A 238 -3.30 9.53 -2.99
CA ARG A 238 -2.66 9.94 -1.73
C ARG A 238 -1.13 9.89 -1.81
N LEU A 239 -0.58 8.88 -2.46
CA LEU A 239 0.86 8.74 -2.69
C LEU A 239 1.41 9.96 -3.44
N LEU A 240 0.74 10.38 -4.52
CA LEU A 240 1.20 11.50 -5.36
C LEU A 240 1.21 12.81 -4.58
N MET A 241 0.17 13.09 -3.78
CA MET A 241 0.14 14.26 -2.90
C MET A 241 1.30 14.24 -1.89
N HIS A 242 1.49 13.12 -1.19
CA HIS A 242 2.57 13.01 -0.20
C HIS A 242 3.96 13.02 -0.83
N LEU A 243 4.12 12.50 -2.05
CA LEU A 243 5.38 12.58 -2.79
C LEU A 243 5.71 14.02 -3.18
N GLN A 244 4.70 14.79 -3.60
CA GLN A 244 4.86 16.22 -3.88
C GLN A 244 5.24 17.01 -2.62
N ASP A 245 4.55 16.75 -1.50
CA ASP A 245 4.86 17.38 -0.22
C ASP A 245 6.28 17.03 0.25
N ALA A 246 6.67 15.75 0.17
CA ALA A 246 8.01 15.28 0.54
C ALA A 246 9.10 15.94 -0.33
N TRP A 247 8.84 16.12 -1.63
CA TRP A 247 9.75 16.83 -2.53
C TRP A 247 9.94 18.29 -2.10
N ILE A 248 8.84 19.02 -1.86
CA ILE A 248 8.86 20.43 -1.46
C ILE A 248 9.57 20.60 -0.12
N GLN A 249 9.21 19.80 0.88
CA GLN A 249 9.81 19.85 2.21
C GLN A 249 11.31 19.61 2.16
N LYS A 250 11.75 18.63 1.36
CA LYS A 250 13.18 18.33 1.20
C LYS A 250 13.94 19.49 0.56
N ARG A 251 13.39 20.08 -0.51
CA ARG A 251 14.00 21.26 -1.15
C ARG A 251 14.07 22.46 -0.23
N GLN A 252 13.02 22.70 0.55
CA GLN A 252 13.00 23.80 1.51
C GLN A 252 14.05 23.60 2.61
N ALA A 253 14.20 22.38 3.13
CA ALA A 253 15.22 22.06 4.13
C ALA A 253 16.65 22.27 3.59
N GLU A 254 16.91 21.87 2.33
CA GLU A 254 18.20 22.09 1.66
C GLU A 254 18.50 23.58 1.47
N LEU A 255 17.50 24.38 1.09
CA LEU A 255 17.65 25.84 0.93
C LEU A 255 17.93 26.52 2.26
N THR A 256 17.20 26.16 3.32
CA THR A 256 17.42 26.73 4.66
C THR A 256 18.81 26.38 5.18
N ALA A 257 19.27 25.14 4.99
CA ALA A 257 20.62 24.71 5.39
C ALA A 257 21.74 25.39 4.59
N ALA A 258 21.48 25.82 3.35
CA ALA A 258 22.45 26.57 2.55
C ALA A 258 22.49 28.07 2.89
N SER A 259 21.46 28.61 3.54
CA SER A 259 21.33 30.03 3.89
C SER A 259 21.76 30.38 5.32
N GLY A 260 22.00 29.38 6.18
CA GLY A 260 22.46 29.55 7.56
C GLY A 260 23.92 29.17 7.71
#